data_AF-A0A7Y3E3L9-F1
#
_entry.id   AF-A0A7Y3E3L9-F1
#
_cell.length_a   1.000
_cell.length_b   1.000
_cell.length_c   1.000
_cell.angle_alpha   90.00
_cell.angle_beta   90.00
_cell.angle_gamma   90.00
#
_symmetry.space_group_name_H-M   'P 1'
#
loop_
_entity.id
_entity.type
_entity.pdbx_description
1 polymer ?
#
loop_
_entity_poly.entity_id
_entity_poly.type
_entity_poly.pdbx_seq_one_letter_code
_entity_poly.pdbx_strand_id
1 'polypeptide(L)'
;MTQIPNMDMIDDVPGRAAHRLYCHLVWPTLGRVPLVSAAAASLVERHVITLCRRLDSEPVCVRAFDDRVHLLLRLKPGHSPALIVAALKSGTEAALQSAGHTVRWGRGYAVASVSGSDVRAVRRRVHRLADGPLPAGAAPRQRR
;
A
#
# COMPACT_ATOMS: atom_id res chain seq x y z
N MET A 1 -16.62 -21.32 27.30
CA MET A 1 -17.27 -20.47 26.27
C MET A 1 -16.76 -19.05 26.46
N THR A 2 -15.77 -18.65 25.68
CA THR A 2 -15.17 -17.31 25.77
C THR A 2 -16.05 -16.35 24.99
N GLN A 3 -16.77 -15.48 25.69
CA GLN A 3 -17.62 -14.45 25.10
C GLN A 3 -16.72 -13.40 24.44
N ILE A 4 -16.80 -13.29 23.12
CA ILE A 4 -16.18 -12.21 22.34
C ILE A 4 -16.98 -10.94 22.65
N PRO A 5 -16.36 -9.82 23.08
CA PRO A 5 -17.12 -8.60 23.33
C PRO A 5 -17.65 -8.03 22.01
N ASN A 6 -18.86 -7.48 22.09
CA ASN A 6 -19.60 -6.88 20.99
C ASN A 6 -18.80 -5.71 20.35
N MET A 7 -18.72 -5.70 19.02
CA MET A 7 -17.81 -4.84 18.23
C MET A 7 -18.29 -3.38 18.07
N ASP A 8 -19.44 -3.02 18.65
CA ASP A 8 -20.11 -1.72 18.48
C ASP A 8 -19.91 -0.73 19.64
N MET A 9 -18.98 -0.98 20.57
CA MET A 9 -18.74 -0.13 21.75
C MET A 9 -17.36 0.55 21.77
N ILE A 10 -16.68 0.67 20.63
CA ILE A 10 -15.46 1.48 20.48
C ILE A 10 -15.68 2.57 19.43
N ASP A 11 -16.80 3.28 19.53
CA ASP A 11 -16.94 4.61 18.95
C ASP A 11 -17.53 5.52 20.04
N ASP A 12 -16.66 6.34 20.65
CA ASP A 12 -16.80 7.80 20.75
C ASP A 12 -16.16 8.42 22.02
N VAL A 13 -14.89 8.86 21.89
CA VAL A 13 -14.40 10.15 22.40
C VAL A 13 -13.34 10.65 21.39
N PRO A 14 -13.43 11.88 20.85
CA PRO A 14 -12.48 12.41 19.87
C PRO A 14 -11.16 12.83 20.54
N GLY A 15 -10.36 11.86 20.94
CA GLY A 15 -8.92 12.00 21.05
C GLY A 15 -8.31 11.44 19.78
N ARG A 16 -7.87 12.29 18.83
CA ARG A 16 -7.15 11.82 17.63
C ARG A 16 -5.98 10.94 18.07
N ALA A 17 -6.12 9.62 17.99
CA ALA A 17 -5.01 8.70 18.21
C ALA A 17 -3.92 9.07 17.20
N ALA A 18 -2.85 9.70 17.69
CA ALA A 18 -1.77 10.16 16.85
C ALA A 18 -0.97 8.95 16.36
N HIS A 19 -1.17 8.57 15.09
CA HIS A 19 -0.50 7.43 14.48
C HIS A 19 0.31 7.87 13.25
N ARG A 20 1.44 7.20 13.04
CA ARG A 20 2.35 7.41 11.91
C ARG A 20 2.79 6.05 11.37
N LEU A 21 1.83 5.22 11.02
CA LEU A 21 2.05 3.88 10.50
C LEU A 21 2.22 3.99 8.98
N TYR A 22 3.46 3.94 8.50
CA TYR A 22 3.75 3.92 7.08
C TYR A 22 4.25 2.53 6.68
N CYS A 23 3.73 2.02 5.58
CA CYS A 23 4.20 0.79 4.98
C CYS A 23 4.45 0.97 3.49
N HIS A 24 5.53 0.35 3.02
CA HIS A 24 5.77 0.13 1.60
C HIS A 24 5.26 -1.28 1.26
N LEU A 25 4.32 -1.31 0.34
CA LEU A 25 3.69 -2.51 -0.19
C LEU A 25 4.17 -2.71 -1.62
N VAL A 26 4.51 -3.95 -1.95
CA VAL A 26 4.85 -4.36 -3.32
C VAL A 26 4.08 -5.61 -3.67
N TRP A 27 3.43 -5.63 -4.82
CA TRP A 27 2.86 -6.87 -5.36
C TRP A 27 3.21 -7.01 -6.84
N PRO A 28 3.57 -8.22 -7.29
CA PRO A 28 3.91 -8.48 -8.67
C PRO A 28 2.66 -8.80 -9.51
N THR A 29 2.82 -8.75 -10.83
CA THR A 29 1.96 -9.44 -11.79
C THR A 29 2.06 -10.96 -11.63
N LEU A 30 1.10 -11.69 -12.19
CA LEU A 30 1.09 -13.14 -12.17
C LEU A 30 2.33 -13.68 -12.89
N GLY A 31 3.10 -14.54 -12.22
CA GLY A 31 4.35 -15.07 -12.76
C GLY A 31 5.48 -14.03 -12.91
N ARG A 32 5.31 -12.79 -12.42
CA ARG A 32 6.26 -11.66 -12.61
C ARG A 32 6.58 -11.36 -14.08
N VAL A 33 5.61 -11.59 -14.97
CA VAL A 33 5.74 -11.26 -16.40
C VAL A 33 5.21 -9.85 -16.66
N PRO A 34 5.70 -9.13 -17.70
CA PRO A 34 5.33 -7.74 -17.95
C PRO A 34 3.91 -7.63 -18.52
N LEU A 35 2.89 -7.65 -17.65
CA LEU A 35 1.47 -7.60 -18.02
C LEU A 35 0.92 -6.16 -18.08
N VAL A 36 1.61 -5.18 -17.50
CA VAL A 36 1.12 -3.81 -17.37
C VAL A 36 1.76 -2.94 -18.46
N SER A 37 0.98 -2.57 -19.48
CA SER A 37 1.43 -1.58 -20.48
C SER A 37 1.52 -0.17 -19.87
N ALA A 38 2.17 0.77 -20.56
CA ALA A 38 2.26 2.16 -20.11
C ALA A 38 0.88 2.83 -19.89
N ALA A 39 -0.10 2.52 -20.75
CA ALA A 39 -1.47 2.98 -20.60
C ALA A 39 -2.15 2.36 -19.37
N ALA A 40 -1.97 1.05 -19.18
CA ALA A 40 -2.50 0.32 -18.01
C ALA A 40 -1.85 0.81 -16.69
N ALA A 41 -0.55 1.12 -16.69
CA ALA A 41 0.17 1.62 -15.51
C ALA A 41 -0.47 2.90 -14.96
N SER A 42 -0.79 3.85 -15.85
CA SER A 42 -1.47 5.09 -15.47
C SER A 42 -2.86 4.84 -14.89
N LEU A 43 -3.59 3.84 -15.40
CA LEU A 43 -4.89 3.43 -14.86
C LEU A 43 -4.75 2.77 -13.49
N VAL A 44 -3.78 1.87 -13.32
CA VAL A 44 -3.47 1.22 -12.04
C VAL A 44 -3.21 2.26 -10.96
N GLU A 45 -2.32 3.22 -11.22
CA GLU A 45 -1.97 4.25 -10.23
C GLU A 45 -3.19 5.07 -9.80
N ARG A 46 -4.02 5.51 -10.76
CA ARG A 46 -5.26 6.25 -10.46
C ARG A 46 -6.24 5.41 -9.64
N HIS A 47 -6.48 4.16 -10.02
CA HIS A 47 -7.42 3.29 -9.31
C HIS A 47 -6.93 2.92 -7.91
N VAL A 48 -5.62 2.66 -7.74
CA VAL A 48 -5.04 2.41 -6.43
C VAL A 48 -5.25 3.61 -5.51
N ILE A 49 -5.01 4.84 -5.98
CA ILE A 49 -5.23 6.05 -5.17
C ILE A 49 -6.69 6.16 -4.75
N THR A 50 -7.62 5.99 -5.70
CA THR A 50 -9.07 6.06 -5.43
C THR A 50 -9.52 4.99 -4.45
N LEU A 51 -9.07 3.74 -4.63
CA LEU A 51 -9.43 2.64 -3.74
C LEU A 51 -8.83 2.81 -2.34
N CYS A 52 -7.59 3.28 -2.21
CA CYS A 52 -6.99 3.56 -0.90
C CYS A 52 -7.87 4.54 -0.12
N ARG A 53 -8.31 5.63 -0.76
CA ARG A 53 -9.19 6.64 -0.14
C ARG A 53 -10.55 6.05 0.27
N ARG A 54 -11.13 5.17 -0.57
CA ARG A 54 -12.39 4.46 -0.24
C ARG A 54 -12.24 3.49 0.92
N LEU A 55 -11.06 2.90 1.08
CA LEU A 55 -10.69 2.02 2.20
C LEU A 55 -10.17 2.82 3.41
N ASP A 56 -10.43 4.14 3.45
CA ASP A 56 -10.03 5.03 4.55
C ASP A 56 -8.51 5.05 4.84
N SER A 57 -7.72 4.65 3.84
CA SER A 57 -6.25 4.59 3.89
C SER A 57 -5.65 5.70 3.01
N GLU A 58 -4.49 6.22 3.41
CA GLU A 58 -3.94 7.42 2.77
C GLU A 58 -2.72 7.08 1.90
N PRO A 59 -2.88 7.05 0.56
CA PRO A 59 -1.77 6.77 -0.34
C PRO A 59 -0.79 7.95 -0.33
N VAL A 60 0.46 7.70 0.02
CA VAL A 60 1.53 8.71 0.00
C VAL A 60 2.15 8.79 -1.39
N CYS A 61 2.38 7.65 -2.02
CA CYS A 61 2.92 7.54 -3.38
C CYS A 61 2.61 6.17 -3.95
N VAL A 62 2.29 6.09 -5.24
CA VAL A 62 2.12 4.83 -5.97
C VAL A 62 2.97 4.88 -7.24
N ARG A 63 3.45 3.71 -7.66
CA ARG A 63 4.00 3.50 -9.00
C ARG A 63 3.64 2.13 -9.53
N ALA A 64 3.16 2.08 -10.76
CA ALA A 64 3.03 0.84 -11.50
C ALA A 64 4.21 0.68 -12.48
N PHE A 65 4.85 -0.48 -12.43
CA PHE A 65 5.80 -0.97 -13.43
C PHE A 65 5.11 -2.02 -14.28
N ASP A 66 5.80 -2.51 -15.30
CA ASP A 66 5.27 -3.54 -16.21
C ASP A 66 4.96 -4.88 -15.50
N ASP A 67 5.72 -5.20 -14.46
CA ASP A 67 5.65 -6.48 -13.74
C ASP A 67 5.27 -6.37 -12.25
N ARG A 68 5.11 -5.16 -11.70
CA ARG A 68 4.82 -4.96 -10.27
C ARG A 68 4.28 -3.57 -9.95
N VAL A 69 3.68 -3.43 -8.76
CA VAL A 69 3.24 -2.13 -8.22
C VAL A 69 3.92 -1.87 -6.89
N HIS A 70 4.38 -0.63 -6.70
CA HIS A 70 4.93 -0.12 -5.45
C HIS A 70 3.96 0.91 -4.87
N LEU A 71 3.58 0.74 -3.61
CA LEU A 71 2.69 1.65 -2.89
C LEU A 71 3.29 2.01 -1.54
N LEU A 72 3.54 3.29 -1.31
CA LEU A 72 3.76 3.82 0.03
C LEU A 72 2.41 4.30 0.57
N LEU A 73 2.00 3.70 1.68
CA LEU A 73 0.68 3.92 2.28
C LEU A 73 0.83 4.34 3.73
N ARG A 74 -0.01 5.28 4.19
CA ARG A 74 -0.22 5.55 5.61
C ARG A 74 -1.48 4.81 6.07
N LEU A 75 -1.29 3.94 7.05
CA LEU A 75 -2.33 3.11 7.64
C LEU A 75 -2.90 3.75 8.89
N LYS A 76 -4.19 3.50 9.15
CA LYS A 76 -4.80 3.68 10.47
C LYS A 76 -4.54 2.45 11.34
N PRO A 77 -4.57 2.55 12.68
CA PRO A 77 -4.26 1.43 13.58
C PRO A 77 -5.11 0.17 13.35
N GLY A 78 -6.35 0.31 12.91
CA GLY A 78 -7.24 -0.83 12.61
C GLY A 78 -7.03 -1.49 11.25
N HIS A 79 -6.13 -0.98 10.40
CA HIS A 79 -5.97 -1.51 9.05
C HIS A 79 -5.07 -2.74 9.00
N SER A 80 -5.50 -3.74 8.23
CA SER A 80 -4.68 -4.88 7.84
C SER A 80 -4.05 -4.66 6.45
N PRO A 81 -2.70 -4.66 6.33
CA PRO A 81 -2.03 -4.60 5.03
C PRO A 81 -2.51 -5.68 4.06
N ALA A 82 -2.76 -6.90 4.55
CA ALA A 82 -3.20 -8.03 3.74
C ALA A 82 -4.58 -7.77 3.09
N LEU A 83 -5.54 -7.27 3.88
CA LEU A 83 -6.89 -6.99 3.39
C LEU A 83 -6.89 -5.82 2.40
N ILE A 84 -6.10 -4.77 2.67
CA ILE A 84 -5.94 -3.65 1.76
C ILE A 84 -5.35 -4.12 0.43
N VAL A 85 -4.24 -4.86 0.44
CA VAL A 85 -3.61 -5.35 -0.79
C VAL A 85 -4.55 -6.26 -1.58
N ALA A 86 -5.31 -7.13 -0.91
CA ALA A 86 -6.31 -7.97 -1.57
C ALA A 86 -7.39 -7.13 -2.29
N ALA A 87 -7.94 -6.12 -1.60
CA ALA A 87 -8.94 -5.22 -2.16
C ALA A 87 -8.39 -4.38 -3.33
N LEU A 88 -7.17 -3.87 -3.19
CA LEU A 88 -6.49 -3.10 -4.25
C LEU A 88 -6.25 -3.95 -5.50
N LYS A 89 -5.78 -5.19 -5.34
CA LYS A 89 -5.53 -6.12 -6.44
C LYS A 89 -6.83 -6.47 -7.16
N SER A 90 -7.86 -6.89 -6.43
CA SER A 90 -9.16 -7.22 -7.03
C SER A 90 -9.81 -6.02 -7.70
N GLY A 91 -9.79 -4.84 -7.06
CA GLY A 91 -10.41 -3.64 -7.61
C GLY A 91 -9.70 -3.10 -8.84
N THR A 92 -8.36 -3.20 -8.90
CA THR A 92 -7.59 -2.81 -10.08
C THR A 92 -7.70 -3.79 -11.22
N GLU A 93 -7.75 -5.11 -10.97
CA GLU A 93 -8.06 -6.10 -12.02
C GLU A 93 -9.41 -5.83 -12.66
N ALA A 94 -10.46 -5.61 -11.84
CA ALA A 94 -11.79 -5.31 -12.34
C ALA A 94 -11.83 -4.03 -13.20
N ALA A 95 -11.21 -2.96 -12.72
CA ALA A 95 -11.18 -1.69 -13.45
C ALA A 95 -10.40 -1.77 -14.77
N LEU A 96 -9.26 -2.48 -14.78
CA LEU A 96 -8.47 -2.70 -15.98
C LEU A 96 -9.22 -3.57 -17.00
N GLN A 97 -9.89 -4.63 -16.54
CA GLN A 97 -10.70 -5.49 -17.38
C GLN A 97 -11.82 -4.68 -18.07
N SER A 98 -12.51 -3.81 -17.32
CA SER A 98 -13.52 -2.91 -17.89
C SER A 98 -12.95 -1.90 -18.90
N ALA A 99 -11.67 -1.55 -18.78
CA ALA A 99 -10.96 -0.68 -19.72
C ALA A 99 -10.30 -1.45 -20.90
N GLY A 100 -10.53 -2.75 -21.03
CA GLY A 100 -9.97 -3.58 -22.11
C GLY A 100 -8.52 -4.04 -21.89
N HIS A 101 -8.01 -3.96 -20.65
CA HIS A 101 -6.67 -4.43 -20.29
C HIS A 101 -6.74 -5.74 -19.49
N THR A 102 -6.01 -6.75 -19.94
CA THR A 102 -5.90 -8.04 -19.24
C THR A 102 -4.67 -8.06 -18.34
N VAL A 103 -4.84 -7.69 -17.07
CA VAL A 103 -3.80 -7.77 -16.04
C VAL A 103 -4.23 -8.74 -14.95
N ARG A 104 -3.30 -9.59 -14.52
CA ARG A 104 -3.49 -10.50 -13.39
C ARG A 104 -2.36 -10.28 -12.39
N TRP A 105 -2.70 -10.20 -11.11
CA TRP A 105 -1.70 -10.08 -10.05
C TRP A 105 -1.26 -11.45 -9.52
N GLY A 106 -0.01 -11.54 -9.08
CA GLY A 106 0.48 -12.73 -8.36
C GLY A 106 -0.22 -12.89 -7.02
N ARG A 107 -0.22 -14.07 -6.39
CA ARG A 107 -0.93 -14.29 -5.11
C ARG A 107 -0.33 -13.48 -3.94
N GLY A 108 1.00 -13.44 -3.85
CA GLY A 108 1.71 -12.80 -2.74
C GLY A 108 1.81 -11.27 -2.81
N TYR A 109 2.39 -10.71 -1.76
CA TYR A 109 2.84 -9.32 -1.66
C TYR A 109 3.97 -9.24 -0.64
N ALA A 110 4.80 -8.19 -0.72
CA ALA A 110 5.78 -7.82 0.29
C ALA A 110 5.30 -6.58 1.04
N VAL A 111 5.63 -6.51 2.33
CA VAL A 111 5.37 -5.36 3.19
C VAL A 111 6.62 -5.03 3.99
N ALA A 112 6.93 -3.74 4.08
CA ALA A 112 8.00 -3.23 4.92
C ALA A 112 7.52 -1.96 5.63
N SER A 113 7.83 -1.83 6.92
CA SER A 113 7.53 -0.63 7.68
C SER A 113 8.47 0.52 7.28
N VAL A 114 7.97 1.75 7.36
CA VAL A 114 8.73 2.97 7.06
C VAL A 114 8.64 3.89 8.26
N SER A 115 9.80 4.33 8.77
CA SER A 115 9.84 5.33 9.84
C SER A 115 9.23 6.65 9.38
N GLY A 116 8.49 7.32 10.29
CA GLY A 116 7.91 8.65 10.04
C GLY A 116 8.95 9.72 9.63
N SER A 117 10.19 9.62 10.13
CA SER A 117 11.31 10.50 9.75
C SER A 117 11.74 10.31 8.29
N ASP A 118 11.50 9.12 7.74
CA ASP A 118 12.02 8.69 6.46
C ASP A 118 10.98 8.83 5.34
N VAL A 119 9.73 9.16 5.67
CA VAL A 119 8.62 9.29 4.69
C VAL A 119 8.97 10.25 3.55
N ARG A 120 9.63 11.38 3.85
CA ARG A 120 10.07 12.33 2.80
C ARG A 120 11.14 11.72 1.90
N ALA A 121 12.04 10.90 2.44
CA ALA A 121 13.07 10.21 1.69
C ALA A 121 12.48 9.05 0.87
N VAL A 122 11.58 8.25 1.45
CA VAL A 122 10.89 7.15 0.77
C VAL A 122 9.96 7.66 -0.32
N ARG A 123 9.21 8.76 -0.11
CA ARG A 123 8.43 9.42 -1.17
C ARG A 123 9.31 9.79 -2.37
N ARG A 124 10.47 10.40 -2.13
CA ARG A 124 11.45 10.72 -3.19
C ARG A 124 12.05 9.49 -3.86
N ARG A 125 12.10 8.35 -3.16
CA ARG A 125 12.66 7.08 -3.66
C ARG A 125 11.64 6.25 -4.43
N VAL A 126 10.37 6.25 -4.04
CA VAL A 126 9.28 5.72 -4.87
C VAL A 126 9.33 6.45 -6.21
N HIS A 127 9.56 7.77 -6.25
CA HIS A 127 9.85 8.56 -7.47
C HIS A 127 11.11 8.19 -8.28
N ARG A 128 12.05 7.39 -7.75
CA ARG A 128 13.39 7.24 -8.36
C ARG A 128 13.89 5.82 -8.61
N LEU A 129 13.42 4.77 -7.93
CA LEU A 129 14.09 3.46 -7.99
C LEU A 129 13.15 2.26 -8.17
N ALA A 130 13.44 1.51 -9.23
CA ALA A 130 13.25 0.07 -9.32
C ALA A 130 14.23 -0.62 -8.34
N ASP A 131 13.70 -1.50 -7.48
CA ASP A 131 14.36 -2.46 -6.59
C ASP A 131 15.30 -2.02 -5.44
N GLY A 132 15.20 -2.78 -4.34
CA GLY A 132 16.03 -2.75 -3.13
C GLY A 132 15.24 -2.59 -1.82
N PRO A 133 15.57 -3.33 -0.73
CA PRO A 133 14.89 -3.20 0.55
C PRO A 133 15.06 -1.78 1.13
N LEU A 134 14.02 -1.29 1.80
CA LEU A 134 14.05 -0.02 2.51
C LEU A 134 15.18 -0.03 3.55
N PRO A 135 15.85 1.12 3.79
CA PRO A 135 16.75 1.21 4.93
C PRO A 135 15.97 0.89 6.19
N ALA A 136 16.39 -0.13 6.92
CA ALA A 136 15.91 -0.37 8.28
C ALA A 136 16.08 0.93 9.06
N GLY A 137 15.03 1.34 9.78
CA GLY A 137 14.97 2.63 10.45
C GLY A 137 16.27 2.95 11.16
N ALA A 138 16.83 4.14 10.88
CA ALA A 138 18.08 4.57 11.46
C ALA A 138 18.05 4.37 12.98
N ALA A 139 18.97 3.53 13.47
CA ALA A 139 19.17 3.32 14.89
C ALA A 139 19.28 4.69 15.60
N PRO A 140 18.70 4.84 16.81
CA PRO A 140 18.77 6.10 17.52
C PRO A 140 20.24 6.47 17.72
N ARG A 141 20.66 7.60 17.14
CA ARG A 141 21.96 8.20 17.44
C ARG A 141 21.94 8.53 18.93
N GLN A 142 22.63 7.71 19.72
CA GLN A 142 22.97 8.04 21.11
C GLN A 142 23.74 9.37 21.06
N ARG A 143 23.12 10.42 21.59
CA ARG A 143 23.80 11.67 21.87
C ARG A 143 24.69 11.42 23.09
N ARG A 144 25.99 11.62 22.91
CA ARG A 144 26.94 11.85 24.00
C ARG A 144 26.66 13.19 24.65
#